data_AF-A0A327UJW5-F1
#
_entry.id   AF-A0A327UJW5-F1
#
_cell.length_a   1.000
_cell.length_b   1.000
_cell.length_c   1.000
_cell.angle_alpha   90.00
_cell.angle_beta   90.00
_cell.angle_gamma   90.00
#
_symmetry.space_group_name_H-M   'P 1'
#
loop_
_entity.id
_entity.type
_entity.pdbx_description
1 polymer ?
#
loop_
_entity_poly.entity_id
_entity_poly.type
_entity_poly.pdbx_seq_one_letter_code
_entity_poly.pdbx_strand_id
1 'polypeptide(L)'
;MAGFRALAEQVRDPDRAPSQRRQALRKCLERFAPYGHRATWQHLAAGAGFHADDREPDPERLVSALEELEEARSVWLAYESQVAQRRRAEKRLGIRQPAPHDEWHRLTWGGRSLLPCDPSTPPTPRLADVLRRMIAAMDKDVGKDVIRFAGSSPARALRAGVSPMAGSRS
;
A
#
# COMPACT_ATOMS: atom_id res chain seq x y z
N MET A 1 7.76 2.22 -21.04
CA MET A 1 7.31 3.09 -19.92
C MET A 1 8.37 3.01 -18.83
N ALA A 2 8.91 4.14 -18.37
CA ALA A 2 10.00 4.15 -17.39
C ALA A 2 9.57 3.51 -16.05
N GLY A 3 10.50 2.81 -15.40
CA GLY A 3 10.32 2.28 -14.05
C GLY A 3 10.48 3.38 -12.99
N PHE A 4 10.03 3.11 -11.76
CA PHE A 4 10.10 4.07 -10.65
C PHE A 4 11.52 4.64 -10.45
N ARG A 5 12.56 3.79 -10.49
CA ARG A 5 13.96 4.22 -10.32
C ARG A 5 14.42 5.21 -11.39
N ALA A 6 14.10 4.94 -12.65
CA ALA A 6 14.45 5.83 -13.76
C ALA A 6 13.71 7.19 -13.66
N LEU A 7 12.50 7.21 -13.09
CA LEU A 7 11.79 8.47 -12.82
C LEU A 7 12.40 9.22 -11.63
N ALA A 8 12.81 8.50 -10.58
CA ALA A 8 13.49 9.06 -9.42
C ALA A 8 14.83 9.72 -9.79
N GLU A 9 15.59 9.10 -10.69
CA GLU A 9 16.82 9.68 -11.27
C GLU A 9 16.52 11.01 -11.98
N GLN A 10 15.43 11.09 -12.75
CA GLN A 10 15.03 12.33 -13.42
C GLN A 10 14.60 13.45 -12.48
N VAL A 11 14.18 13.15 -11.26
CA VAL A 11 13.87 14.19 -10.25
C VAL A 11 15.16 14.74 -9.64
N ARG A 12 16.17 13.90 -9.47
CA ARG A 12 17.48 14.28 -8.89
C ARG A 12 18.42 14.96 -9.88
N ASP A 13 18.22 14.71 -11.16
CA ASP A 13 19.05 15.22 -12.27
C ASP A 13 19.14 16.77 -12.26
N PRO A 14 20.33 17.35 -11.98
CA PRO A 14 20.53 18.79 -11.86
C PRO A 14 20.31 19.54 -13.17
N ASP A 15 20.45 18.88 -14.31
CA ASP A 15 20.37 19.51 -15.64
C ASP A 15 18.93 19.70 -16.12
N ARG A 16 17.95 19.14 -15.40
CA ARG A 16 16.54 19.25 -15.73
C ARG A 16 15.88 20.48 -15.12
N ALA A 17 14.99 21.08 -15.91
CA ALA A 17 14.13 22.16 -15.46
C ALA A 17 13.22 21.73 -14.29
N PRO A 18 12.91 22.61 -13.32
CA PRO A 18 12.05 22.29 -12.17
C PRO A 18 10.70 21.68 -12.56
N SER A 19 10.09 22.18 -13.64
CA SER A 19 8.81 21.66 -14.16
C SER A 19 8.91 20.20 -14.65
N GLN A 20 10.03 19.80 -15.25
CA GLN A 20 10.28 18.43 -15.69
C GLN A 20 10.48 17.50 -14.50
N ARG A 21 11.21 17.94 -13.47
CA ARG A 21 11.39 17.19 -12.21
C ARG A 21 10.06 16.99 -11.51
N ARG A 22 9.24 18.04 -11.41
CA ARG A 22 7.86 17.93 -10.89
C ARG A 22 7.04 16.91 -11.67
N GLN A 23 7.12 16.92 -13.00
CA GLN A 23 6.39 15.94 -13.81
C GLN A 23 6.90 14.51 -13.60
N ALA A 24 8.22 14.32 -13.48
CA ALA A 24 8.81 13.03 -13.15
C ALA A 24 8.33 12.51 -11.78
N LEU A 25 8.28 13.38 -10.77
CA LEU A 25 7.74 13.02 -9.45
C LEU A 25 6.26 12.65 -9.50
N ARG A 26 5.44 13.36 -10.29
CA ARG A 26 4.03 12.98 -10.51
C ARG A 26 3.90 11.60 -11.18
N LYS A 27 4.77 11.28 -12.14
CA LYS A 27 4.83 9.94 -12.74
C LYS A 27 5.27 8.87 -11.74
N CYS A 28 6.09 9.19 -10.73
CA CYS A 28 6.38 8.26 -9.63
C CYS A 28 5.11 7.90 -8.85
N LEU A 29 4.20 8.86 -8.64
CA LEU A 29 2.93 8.63 -7.94
C LEU A 29 1.97 7.73 -8.72
N GLU A 30 2.02 7.71 -10.05
CA GLU A 30 1.25 6.73 -10.85
C GLU A 30 1.66 5.28 -10.54
N ARG A 31 2.87 5.07 -10.01
CA ARG A 31 3.37 3.73 -9.65
C ARG A 31 3.16 3.41 -8.18
N PHE A 32 3.24 4.40 -7.31
CA PHE A 32 3.14 4.21 -5.87
C PHE A 32 2.46 5.42 -5.23
N ALA A 33 1.17 5.27 -4.92
CA ALA A 33 0.36 6.29 -4.24
C ALA A 33 -0.45 5.65 -3.10
N PRO A 34 0.14 5.49 -1.90
CA PRO A 34 -0.52 4.80 -0.79
C PRO A 34 -1.86 5.42 -0.39
N TYR A 35 -2.01 6.75 -0.50
CA TYR A 35 -3.27 7.45 -0.20
C TYR A 35 -4.16 7.72 -1.41
N GLY A 36 -3.73 7.26 -2.59
CA GLY A 36 -4.24 7.74 -3.87
C GLY A 36 -3.49 8.97 -4.36
N HIS A 37 -3.54 9.19 -5.67
CA HIS A 37 -2.65 10.14 -6.34
C HIS A 37 -2.75 11.57 -5.77
N ARG A 38 -3.98 12.09 -5.58
CA ARG A 38 -4.18 13.47 -5.10
C ARG A 38 -3.78 13.65 -3.65
N ALA A 39 -4.20 12.74 -2.77
CA ALA A 39 -3.87 12.83 -1.34
C ALA A 39 -2.38 12.65 -1.08
N THR A 40 -1.72 11.73 -1.80
CA THR A 40 -0.27 11.53 -1.69
C THR A 40 0.50 12.77 -2.18
N TRP A 41 0.05 13.40 -3.27
CA TRP A 41 0.67 14.65 -3.74
C TRP A 41 0.54 15.79 -2.72
N GLN A 42 -0.65 15.98 -2.14
CA GLN A 42 -0.87 17.00 -1.11
C GLN A 42 -0.03 16.75 0.15
N HIS A 43 0.07 15.49 0.57
CA HIS A 43 0.92 15.05 1.68
C HIS A 43 2.39 15.42 1.45
N LEU A 44 2.93 15.04 0.29
CA LEU A 44 4.33 15.31 -0.06
C LEU A 44 4.61 16.81 -0.19
N ALA A 45 3.68 17.57 -0.78
CA ALA A 45 3.79 19.02 -0.89
C ALA A 45 3.83 19.67 0.50
N ALA A 46 2.94 19.27 1.41
CA ALA A 46 2.92 19.76 2.79
C ALA A 46 4.20 19.37 3.56
N GLY A 47 4.66 18.13 3.44
CA GLY A 47 5.84 17.62 4.15
C GLY A 47 7.16 18.23 3.67
N ALA A 48 7.31 18.46 2.37
CA ALA A 48 8.49 19.10 1.79
C ALA A 48 8.39 20.63 1.73
N GLY A 49 7.27 21.20 2.18
CA GLY A 49 7.06 22.65 2.31
C GLY A 49 6.90 23.39 0.98
N PHE A 50 6.31 22.79 -0.05
CA PHE A 50 5.97 23.48 -1.30
C PHE A 50 4.46 23.47 -1.56
N HIS A 51 3.97 24.43 -2.35
CA HIS A 51 2.55 24.44 -2.71
C HIS A 51 2.25 23.41 -3.81
N ALA A 52 1.20 22.62 -3.64
CA ALA A 52 0.83 21.56 -4.61
C ALA A 52 0.58 22.08 -6.05
N ASP A 53 0.13 23.33 -6.16
CA ASP A 53 -0.16 24.02 -7.43
C ASP A 53 1.05 24.80 -7.99
N ASP A 54 2.15 24.85 -7.24
CA ASP A 54 3.40 25.45 -7.70
C ASP A 54 3.89 24.72 -8.95
N ARG A 55 4.24 25.51 -9.98
CA ARG A 55 4.70 25.02 -11.28
C ARG A 55 6.21 24.82 -11.30
N GLU A 56 6.95 25.59 -10.51
CA GLU A 56 8.40 25.58 -10.45
C GLU A 56 8.88 25.55 -8.98
N PRO A 57 8.48 24.50 -8.22
CA PRO A 57 8.94 24.36 -6.85
C PRO A 57 10.45 24.17 -6.81
N ASP A 58 11.04 24.59 -5.70
CA ASP A 58 12.46 24.40 -5.39
C ASP A 58 12.88 22.93 -5.62
N PRO A 59 13.88 22.68 -6.49
CA PRO A 59 14.36 21.34 -6.78
C PRO A 59 14.77 20.54 -5.53
N GLU A 60 15.30 21.19 -4.49
CA GLU A 60 15.69 20.51 -3.25
C GLU A 60 14.46 19.97 -2.50
N ARG A 61 13.36 20.74 -2.50
CA ARG A 61 12.08 20.31 -1.91
C ARG A 61 11.48 19.14 -2.69
N LEU A 62 11.61 19.12 -4.01
CA LEU A 62 11.19 18.00 -4.83
C LEU A 62 11.99 16.72 -4.52
N VAL A 63 13.30 16.85 -4.29
CA VAL A 63 14.15 15.72 -3.89
C VAL A 63 13.78 15.20 -2.50
N SER A 64 13.54 16.09 -1.53
CA SER A 64 13.07 15.72 -0.19
C SER A 64 11.73 14.95 -0.23
N ALA A 65 10.78 15.43 -1.04
CA ALA A 65 9.52 14.71 -1.26
C ALA A 65 9.73 13.32 -1.91
N LEU A 66 10.67 13.21 -2.86
CA LEU A 66 11.03 11.93 -3.46
C LEU A 66 11.63 10.97 -2.43
N GLU A 67 12.52 11.44 -1.56
CA GLU A 67 13.17 10.63 -0.53
C GLU A 67 12.13 10.05 0.44
N GLU A 68 11.13 10.84 0.85
CA GLU A 68 10.03 10.31 1.66
C GLU A 68 9.22 9.23 0.94
N LEU A 69 8.93 9.45 -0.36
CA LEU A 69 8.21 8.47 -1.17
C LEU A 69 9.02 7.18 -1.36
N GLU A 70 10.34 7.29 -1.53
CA GLU A 70 11.26 6.16 -1.64
C GLU A 70 11.38 5.39 -0.33
N GLU A 71 11.48 6.08 0.81
CA GLU A 71 11.49 5.45 2.12
C GLU A 71 10.21 4.63 2.32
N ALA A 72 9.06 5.23 2.06
CA ALA A 72 7.76 4.56 2.15
C ALA A 72 7.69 3.34 1.20
N ARG A 73 8.16 3.49 -0.03
CA ARG A 73 8.23 2.40 -1.00
C ARG A 73 9.15 1.27 -0.55
N SER A 74 10.27 1.59 0.11
CA SER A 74 11.21 0.59 0.62
C SER A 74 10.57 -0.27 1.72
N VAL A 75 9.81 0.34 2.62
CA VAL A 75 9.03 -0.34 3.67
C VAL A 75 8.03 -1.31 3.03
N TRP A 76 7.30 -0.85 2.01
CA TRP A 76 6.33 -1.69 1.30
C TRP A 76 6.99 -2.86 0.57
N LEU A 77 8.06 -2.62 -0.19
CA LEU A 77 8.77 -3.69 -0.91
C LEU A 77 9.38 -4.73 0.04
N ALA A 78 9.88 -4.29 1.20
CA ALA A 78 10.38 -5.20 2.23
C ALA A 78 9.26 -6.10 2.75
N TYR A 79 8.07 -5.55 2.99
CA TYR A 79 6.89 -6.32 3.37
C TYR A 79 6.47 -7.31 2.27
N GLU A 80 6.41 -6.90 1.00
CA GLU A 80 6.08 -7.80 -0.12
C GLU A 80 7.09 -8.96 -0.23
N SER A 81 8.38 -8.68 -0.03
CA SER A 81 9.42 -9.71 -0.01
C SER A 81 9.17 -10.73 1.11
N GLN A 82 8.76 -10.28 2.29
CA GLN A 82 8.44 -11.18 3.41
C GLN A 82 7.22 -12.05 3.11
N VAL A 83 6.17 -11.49 2.50
CA VAL A 83 5.00 -12.26 2.04
C VAL A 83 5.42 -13.31 1.01
N ALA A 84 6.21 -12.92 0.00
CA ALA A 84 6.68 -13.85 -1.02
C ALA A 84 7.54 -14.99 -0.43
N GLN A 85 8.41 -14.69 0.54
CA GLN A 85 9.22 -15.69 1.24
C GLN A 85 8.36 -16.67 2.04
N ARG A 86 7.36 -16.17 2.79
CA ARG A 86 6.39 -17.00 3.52
C ARG A 86 5.61 -17.92 2.58
N ARG A 87 5.03 -17.37 1.52
CA ARG A 87 4.30 -18.16 0.50
C ARG A 87 5.18 -19.22 -0.16
N ARG A 88 6.46 -18.93 -0.41
CA ARG A 88 7.41 -19.93 -0.93
C ARG A 88 7.64 -21.06 0.08
N ALA A 89 7.76 -20.75 1.37
CA ALA A 89 7.91 -21.75 2.42
C ALA A 89 6.64 -22.61 2.58
N GLU A 90 5.46 -22.00 2.65
CA GLU A 90 4.16 -22.70 2.75
C GLU A 90 3.90 -23.62 1.55
N LYS A 91 4.20 -23.14 0.34
CA LYS A 91 4.12 -23.97 -0.88
C LYS A 91 5.03 -25.19 -0.80
N ARG A 92 6.25 -25.04 -0.27
CA ARG A 92 7.16 -26.19 -0.04
C ARG A 92 6.61 -27.17 0.98
N LEU A 93 5.87 -26.69 1.98
CA LEU A 93 5.20 -27.50 3.00
C LEU A 93 3.84 -28.06 2.55
N GLY A 94 3.44 -27.86 1.29
CA GLY A 94 2.19 -28.37 0.74
C GLY A 94 0.93 -27.59 1.13
N ILE A 95 1.08 -26.45 1.85
CA ILE A 95 -0.05 -25.60 2.24
C ILE A 95 -0.48 -24.77 1.03
N ARG A 96 -1.64 -25.12 0.46
CA ARG A 96 -2.20 -24.47 -0.75
C ARG A 96 -3.19 -23.36 -0.42
N GLN A 97 -3.80 -23.39 0.77
CA GLN A 97 -4.71 -22.32 1.16
C GLN A 97 -3.90 -21.06 1.55
N PRO A 98 -4.32 -19.87 1.10
CA PRO A 98 -3.76 -18.62 1.58
C PRO A 98 -4.17 -18.43 3.04
N ALA A 99 -3.23 -18.05 3.89
CA ALA A 99 -3.57 -17.71 5.26
C ALA A 99 -4.28 -16.34 5.31
N PRO A 100 -4.97 -15.99 6.42
CA PRO A 100 -5.65 -14.70 6.56
C PRO A 100 -4.73 -13.48 6.33
N HIS A 101 -3.41 -13.62 6.57
CA HIS A 101 -2.43 -12.57 6.26
C HIS A 101 -2.27 -12.31 4.75
N ASP A 102 -2.50 -13.31 3.90
CA ASP A 102 -2.43 -13.16 2.45
C ASP A 102 -3.71 -12.56 1.86
N GLU A 103 -4.82 -12.64 2.60
CA GLU A 103 -6.12 -12.14 2.16
C GLU A 103 -6.14 -10.61 2.16
N TRP A 104 -5.66 -9.97 3.23
CA TRP A 104 -5.57 -8.51 3.24
C TRP A 104 -4.55 -7.98 2.23
N HIS A 105 -3.41 -8.66 2.06
CA HIS A 105 -2.43 -8.34 1.01
C HIS A 105 -3.06 -8.45 -0.39
N ARG A 106 -3.88 -9.49 -0.63
CA ARG A 106 -4.62 -9.65 -1.89
C ARG A 106 -5.66 -8.56 -2.10
N LEU A 107 -6.33 -8.10 -1.05
CA LEU A 107 -7.36 -7.05 -1.11
C LEU A 107 -6.78 -5.64 -1.29
N THR A 108 -5.54 -5.43 -0.85
CA THR A 108 -4.82 -4.14 -0.97
C THR A 108 -3.95 -4.04 -2.22
N TRP A 109 -3.53 -5.17 -2.80
CA TRP A 109 -2.75 -5.19 -4.04
C TRP A 109 -3.65 -5.23 -5.29
N GLY A 110 -3.27 -4.50 -6.35
CA GLY A 110 -3.98 -4.53 -7.64
C GLY A 110 -4.67 -3.24 -8.08
N GLY A 111 -4.25 -2.08 -7.56
CA GLY A 111 -4.68 -0.76 -8.08
C GLY A 111 -5.67 0.00 -7.19
N ARG A 112 -5.91 -0.45 -5.95
CA ARG A 112 -6.58 0.36 -4.93
C ARG A 112 -5.54 1.08 -4.07
N SER A 113 -5.82 2.33 -3.71
CA SER A 113 -5.04 3.05 -2.69
C SER A 113 -5.02 2.23 -1.41
N LEU A 114 -3.84 2.06 -0.81
CA LEU A 114 -3.67 1.28 0.42
C LEU A 114 -4.51 1.83 1.58
N LEU A 115 -4.59 3.16 1.65
CA LEU A 115 -5.30 3.90 2.68
C LEU A 115 -6.01 5.09 2.01
N PRO A 116 -7.22 4.92 1.47
CA PRO A 116 -7.95 6.04 0.88
C PRO A 116 -8.12 7.15 1.93
N CYS A 117 -7.53 8.32 1.67
CA CYS A 117 -7.66 9.49 2.53
C CYS A 117 -8.31 10.63 1.73
N ASP A 118 -9.03 11.50 2.43
CA ASP A 118 -9.49 12.75 1.84
C ASP A 118 -8.26 13.61 1.48
N PRO A 119 -8.08 14.00 0.21
CA PRO A 119 -6.98 14.86 -0.20
C PRO A 119 -6.96 16.23 0.49
N SER A 120 -8.06 16.65 1.09
CA SER A 120 -8.18 17.91 1.84
C SER A 120 -7.57 17.82 3.23
N THR A 121 -7.40 16.61 3.78
CA THR A 121 -6.87 16.35 5.12
C THR A 121 -5.91 15.15 5.11
N PRO A 122 -4.77 15.25 4.39
CA PRO A 122 -3.78 14.18 4.40
C PRO A 122 -3.21 13.99 5.83
N PRO A 123 -2.92 12.74 6.23
CA PRO A 123 -2.34 12.47 7.53
C PRO A 123 -0.95 13.11 7.64
N THR A 124 -0.66 13.77 8.76
CA THR A 124 0.61 14.50 8.96
C THR A 124 1.87 13.64 9.19
N PRO A 125 1.82 12.39 9.72
CA PRO A 125 3.03 11.59 9.91
C PRO A 125 3.66 11.20 8.56
N ARG A 126 4.98 10.97 8.56
CA ARG A 126 5.70 10.53 7.36
C ARG A 126 5.09 9.25 6.78
N LEU A 127 5.05 9.16 5.44
CA LEU A 127 4.46 8.01 4.74
C LEU A 127 5.01 6.66 5.22
N ALA A 128 6.33 6.59 5.43
CA ALA A 128 6.98 5.36 5.89
C ALA A 128 6.46 4.91 7.27
N ASP A 129 6.22 5.84 8.19
CA ASP A 129 5.74 5.52 9.53
C ASP A 129 4.29 5.06 9.52
N VAL A 130 3.44 5.68 8.68
CA VAL A 130 2.06 5.22 8.51
C VAL A 130 2.04 3.81 7.94
N LEU A 131 2.87 3.50 6.95
CA LEU A 131 2.97 2.15 6.40
C LEU A 131 3.49 1.14 7.42
N ARG A 132 4.53 1.48 8.19
CA ARG A 132 5.05 0.62 9.28
C ARG A 132 3.95 0.32 10.30
N ARG A 133 3.21 1.34 10.73
CA ARG A 133 2.10 1.18 11.70
C ARG A 133 0.97 0.33 11.11
N MET A 134 0.62 0.54 9.86
CA MET A 134 -0.39 -0.25 9.15
C MET A 134 0.03 -1.72 9.06
N ILE A 135 1.23 -2.00 8.56
CA ILE A 135 1.78 -3.37 8.46
C ILE A 135 1.77 -4.04 9.84
N ALA A 136 2.26 -3.35 10.88
CA ALA A 136 2.29 -3.87 12.23
C ALA A 136 0.89 -4.11 12.82
N ALA A 137 -0.09 -3.26 12.52
CA ALA A 137 -1.47 -3.44 12.95
C ALA A 137 -2.11 -4.66 12.28
N MET A 138 -1.91 -4.81 10.97
CA MET A 138 -2.41 -5.95 10.21
C MET A 138 -1.74 -7.26 10.64
N ASP A 139 -0.43 -7.27 10.89
CA ASP A 139 0.26 -8.45 11.43
C ASP A 139 -0.23 -8.80 12.83
N LYS A 140 -0.57 -7.82 13.67
CA LYS A 140 -1.16 -8.05 15.01
C LYS A 140 -2.57 -8.58 14.95
N ASP A 141 -3.42 -8.04 14.08
CA ASP A 141 -4.80 -8.49 13.95
C ASP A 141 -4.89 -9.87 13.29
N VAL A 142 -4.03 -10.15 12.31
CA VAL A 142 -3.84 -11.53 11.83
C VAL A 142 -3.28 -12.42 12.93
N GLY A 143 -2.34 -11.94 13.75
CA GLY A 143 -1.86 -12.66 14.92
C GLY A 143 -2.98 -13.03 15.89
N LYS A 144 -3.94 -12.13 16.13
CA LYS A 144 -5.14 -12.39 16.94
C LYS A 144 -6.08 -13.39 16.28
N ASP A 145 -6.31 -13.31 14.98
CA ASP A 145 -7.17 -14.25 14.26
C ASP A 145 -6.52 -15.64 14.15
N VAL A 146 -5.21 -15.72 13.93
CA VAL A 146 -4.45 -16.97 13.99
C VAL A 146 -4.45 -17.56 15.40
N ILE A 147 -4.34 -16.75 16.47
CA ILE A 147 -4.48 -17.24 17.85
C ILE A 147 -5.91 -17.70 18.14
N ARG A 148 -6.95 -17.05 17.61
CA ARG A 148 -8.35 -17.53 17.70
C ARG A 148 -8.57 -18.85 16.97
N PHE A 149 -7.97 -19.00 15.78
CA PHE A 149 -7.99 -20.25 15.01
C PHE A 149 -7.13 -21.35 15.65
N ALA A 150 -6.00 -21.01 16.27
CA ALA A 150 -5.14 -21.96 16.98
C ALA A 150 -5.72 -22.36 18.35
N GLY A 151 -6.56 -21.52 18.96
CA GLY A 151 -7.30 -21.81 20.19
C GLY A 151 -8.66 -22.50 19.98
N SER A 152 -9.09 -22.71 18.73
CA SER A 152 -10.32 -23.41 18.40
C SER A 152 -10.00 -24.66 17.60
N SER A 153 -10.00 -25.82 18.28
CA SER A 153 -9.96 -27.13 17.63
C SER A 153 -11.00 -27.18 16.49
N PRO A 154 -10.67 -27.63 15.27
CA PRO A 154 -11.57 -27.56 14.13
C PRO A 154 -12.55 -28.73 14.20
N ALA A 155 -13.55 -28.60 15.07
CA ALA A 155 -14.75 -29.39 14.98
C ALA A 155 -15.95 -28.45 15.01
N ARG A 156 -16.61 -28.35 13.85
CA ARG A 156 -18.03 -28.00 13.67
C ARG A 156 -18.37 -26.51 13.56
N ALA A 157 -18.40 -26.01 12.31
CA ALA A 157 -19.40 -25.02 11.87
C ALA A 157 -19.42 -24.89 10.33
N LEU A 158 -19.92 -25.92 9.64
CA LEU A 158 -20.37 -25.78 8.25
C LEU A 158 -21.61 -26.64 8.07
N ARG A 159 -22.74 -26.17 8.62
CA ARG A 159 -24.11 -26.55 8.23
C ARG A 159 -25.09 -25.49 8.72
N ALA A 160 -25.29 -24.48 7.88
CA ALA A 160 -26.56 -23.77 7.70
C ALA A 160 -26.51 -23.37 6.22
N GLY A 161 -27.22 -24.01 5.30
CA GLY A 161 -28.64 -24.33 5.37
C GLY A 161 -29.29 -23.55 4.24
N VAL A 162 -28.98 -23.93 2.99
CA VAL A 162 -29.72 -23.49 1.81
C VAL A 162 -31.06 -24.22 1.86
N SER A 163 -32.14 -23.51 2.16
CA SER A 163 -33.50 -24.05 2.01
C SER A 163 -33.94 -23.96 0.55
N PRO A 164 -34.44 -25.04 -0.06
CA PRO A 164 -35.19 -24.95 -1.30
C PRO A 164 -36.67 -24.68 -0.99
N MET A 165 -37.23 -23.64 -1.63
CA MET A 165 -38.67 -23.41 -1.71
C MET A 165 -39.29 -24.45 -2.65
N ALA A 166 -40.09 -25.37 -2.09
CA ALA A 166 -41.00 -26.24 -2.83
C ALA A 166 -42.40 -25.60 -2.83
N GLY A 167 -43.00 -25.45 -4.01
CA GLY A 167 -44.37 -25.01 -4.15
C GLY A 167 -45.36 -26.15 -3.92
N SER A 168 -46.60 -25.79 -3.56
CA SER A 168 -47.77 -26.63 -3.80
C SER A 168 -49.03 -25.78 -3.86
N ARG A 169 -49.80 -26.04 -4.91
CA ARG A 169 -51.15 -25.58 -5.20
C ARG A 169 -52.14 -26.15 -4.19
N SER A 170 -53.21 -25.42 -3.93
CA SER A 170 -54.60 -25.90 -3.96
C SER A 170 -55.49 -24.70 -4.19
#